data_AF-A0A560HC49-F1
#
_entry.id   AF-A0A560HC49-F1
#
_cell.length_a   1.000
_cell.length_b   1.000
_cell.length_c   1.000
_cell.angle_alpha   90.00
_cell.angle_beta   90.00
_cell.angle_gamma   90.00
#
_symmetry.space_group_name_H-M   'P 1'
#
loop_
_entity.id
_entity.type
_entity.pdbx_description
1 polymer ?
#
loop_
_entity_poly.entity_id
_entity_poly.type
_entity_poly.pdbx_seq_one_letter_code
_entity_poly.pdbx_strand_id
1 'polypeptide(L)'
;MTVSTSAFHGRPELKLGLLDHIDALIDQGHITGKRNAKSLMALMSTEWEEFSAVYGLPPSLVLLLDVMPAYAGNADAITAWRDLVVAVEPGADLNPSLHGFLLMMLAPPRDDIDPSDITGRLSKLHQRLLTGEVVARAEWASLRNELVGLSEEKFPPGDRRKLQYSVWEAAAWPMSSSPSILVQMFRSWGILSELVPDPEWSDADEARKDQVLSQIWQEQAPARTVGEQPNYPALFSAREPDLAGRFVAHLDRANAGASARWIEAVRYLAMLFRGQIAANPA
;
A
#
# COMPACT_ATOMS: atom_id res chain seq x y z
N MET A 1 -6.74 -23.80 19.43
CA MET A 1 -5.36 -24.10 19.01
C MET A 1 -5.10 -23.27 17.77
N THR A 2 -4.38 -22.17 17.91
CA THR A 2 -3.96 -21.32 16.78
C THR A 2 -2.59 -21.79 16.34
N VAL A 3 -2.46 -22.10 15.05
CA VAL A 3 -1.19 -22.46 14.41
C VAL A 3 -0.28 -21.24 14.50
N SER A 4 0.81 -21.36 15.25
CA SER A 4 1.94 -20.43 15.14
C SER A 4 2.48 -20.56 13.72
N THR A 5 2.15 -19.63 12.83
CA THR A 5 2.74 -19.58 11.49
C THR A 5 4.08 -18.87 11.60
N SER A 6 5.06 -19.64 12.06
CA SER A 6 6.47 -19.28 12.04
C SER A 6 6.94 -19.07 10.60
N ALA A 7 7.57 -17.94 10.33
CA ALA A 7 8.04 -17.56 9.00
C ALA A 7 9.01 -18.60 8.45
N PHE A 8 8.86 -19.00 7.18
CA PHE A 8 9.69 -20.03 6.56
C PHE A 8 9.71 -21.37 7.31
N HIS A 9 8.88 -21.60 8.33
CA HIS A 9 8.89 -22.83 9.13
C HIS A 9 10.28 -23.23 9.66
N GLY A 10 11.16 -22.26 9.94
CA GLY A 10 12.55 -22.52 10.35
C GLY A 10 13.46 -23.06 9.23
N ARG A 11 13.02 -23.02 7.98
CA ARG A 11 13.70 -23.56 6.79
C ARG A 11 14.37 -22.45 5.98
N PRO A 12 15.68 -22.18 6.16
CA PRO A 12 16.38 -21.13 5.42
C PRO A 12 16.39 -21.35 3.90
N GLU A 13 16.30 -22.60 3.45
CA GLU A 13 16.24 -22.95 2.03
C GLU A 13 14.96 -22.45 1.33
N LEU A 14 13.83 -22.36 2.04
CA LEU A 14 12.61 -21.78 1.48
C LEU A 14 12.76 -20.29 1.24
N LYS A 15 13.43 -19.59 2.17
CA LYS A 15 13.73 -18.17 2.02
C LYS A 15 14.64 -17.94 0.83
N LEU A 16 15.69 -18.74 0.67
CA LEU A 16 16.58 -18.67 -0.50
C LEU A 16 15.80 -18.91 -1.80
N GLY A 17 14.98 -19.97 -1.85
CA GLY A 17 14.15 -20.24 -3.03
C GLY A 17 13.18 -19.11 -3.37
N LEU A 18 12.58 -18.43 -2.37
CA LEU A 18 11.76 -17.24 -2.62
C LEU A 18 12.59 -16.10 -3.23
N LEU A 19 13.77 -15.84 -2.68
CA LEU A 19 14.66 -14.78 -3.17
C LEU A 19 15.14 -15.07 -4.60
N ASP A 20 15.51 -16.30 -4.91
CA ASP A 20 15.93 -16.72 -6.25
C ASP A 20 14.81 -16.52 -7.28
N HIS A 21 13.56 -16.84 -6.92
CA HIS A 21 12.40 -16.58 -7.79
C HIS A 21 12.17 -15.08 -7.99
N ILE A 22 12.23 -14.28 -6.93
CA ILE A 22 12.08 -12.82 -7.02
C ILE A 22 13.16 -12.22 -7.92
N ASP A 23 14.42 -12.62 -7.73
CA ASP A 23 15.56 -12.13 -8.52
C ASP A 23 15.39 -12.50 -10.00
N ALA A 24 14.98 -13.74 -10.31
CA ALA A 24 14.69 -14.15 -11.68
C ALA A 24 13.55 -13.34 -12.34
N LEU A 25 12.49 -13.00 -11.59
CA LEU A 25 11.38 -12.18 -12.10
C LEU A 25 11.78 -10.72 -12.32
N ILE A 26 12.68 -10.18 -11.50
CA ILE A 26 13.25 -8.85 -11.70
C ILE A 26 14.13 -8.85 -12.97
N ASP A 27 15.01 -9.84 -13.13
CA ASP A 27 15.90 -9.95 -14.29
C ASP A 27 15.14 -10.12 -15.61
N GLN A 28 13.99 -10.80 -15.58
CA GLN A 28 13.08 -10.94 -16.72
C GLN A 28 12.22 -9.69 -16.98
N GLY A 29 12.33 -8.66 -16.14
CA GLY A 29 11.57 -7.42 -16.25
C GLY A 29 10.08 -7.58 -15.94
N HIS A 30 9.69 -8.61 -15.20
CA HIS A 30 8.30 -8.82 -14.78
C HIS A 30 7.91 -7.94 -13.58
N ILE A 31 8.88 -7.64 -12.71
CA ILE A 31 8.74 -6.73 -11.57
C ILE A 31 9.57 -5.47 -11.87
N THR A 32 8.90 -4.32 -12.03
CA THR A 32 9.54 -3.08 -12.53
C THR A 32 9.25 -1.84 -11.70
N GLY A 33 8.52 -1.96 -10.59
CA GLY A 33 8.26 -0.82 -9.71
C GLY A 33 7.17 0.15 -10.19
N LYS A 34 6.32 -0.26 -11.13
CA LYS A 34 5.26 0.60 -11.69
C LYS A 34 3.89 0.13 -11.23
N ARG A 35 2.94 1.07 -11.07
CA ARG A 35 1.50 0.74 -11.06
C ARG A 35 1.25 -0.06 -12.34
N ASN A 36 0.78 -1.30 -12.22
CA ASN A 36 0.62 -2.34 -13.26
C ASN A 36 1.75 -3.37 -13.37
N ALA A 37 2.70 -3.43 -12.43
CA ALA A 37 3.52 -4.64 -12.28
C ALA A 37 2.60 -5.86 -12.10
N LYS A 38 2.93 -6.97 -12.76
CA LYS A 38 2.21 -8.23 -12.53
C LYS A 38 2.44 -8.66 -11.10
N SER A 39 1.41 -9.23 -10.48
CA SER A 39 1.52 -9.73 -9.12
C SER A 39 2.45 -10.93 -9.07
N LEU A 40 3.24 -11.04 -7.99
CA LEU A 40 4.14 -12.16 -7.72
C LEU A 40 3.39 -13.50 -7.79
N MET A 41 2.21 -13.56 -7.18
CA MET A 41 1.36 -14.75 -7.15
C MET A 41 0.90 -15.19 -8.55
N ALA A 42 0.50 -14.24 -9.40
CA ALA A 42 0.10 -14.53 -10.77
C ALA A 42 1.28 -15.03 -11.63
N LEU A 43 2.49 -14.51 -11.36
CA LEU A 43 3.72 -14.95 -12.05
C LEU A 43 4.16 -16.35 -11.59
N MET A 44 3.94 -16.68 -10.32
CA MET A 44 4.26 -17.99 -9.75
C MET A 44 3.13 -19.01 -9.90
N SER A 45 2.00 -18.61 -10.49
CA SER A 45 0.81 -19.45 -10.72
C SER A 45 0.27 -20.10 -9.43
N THR A 46 0.23 -19.32 -8.33
CA THR A 46 -0.12 -19.80 -6.99
C THR A 46 -1.14 -18.87 -6.34
N GLU A 47 -2.10 -19.41 -5.58
CA GLU A 47 -3.01 -18.61 -4.74
C GLU A 47 -2.32 -18.23 -3.41
N TRP A 48 -2.81 -17.18 -2.73
CA TRP A 48 -2.14 -16.71 -1.51
C TRP A 48 -2.13 -17.76 -0.39
N GLU A 49 -3.16 -18.62 -0.28
CA GLU A 49 -3.23 -19.70 0.70
C GLU A 49 -2.14 -20.74 0.47
N GLU A 50 -1.97 -21.16 -0.79
CA GLU A 50 -0.95 -22.13 -1.18
C GLU A 50 0.44 -21.52 -1.02
N PHE A 51 0.63 -20.28 -1.44
CA PHE A 51 1.90 -19.57 -1.30
C PHE A 51 2.30 -19.38 0.17
N SER A 52 1.34 -18.99 1.01
CA SER A 52 1.45 -18.92 2.46
C SER A 52 1.87 -20.27 3.05
N ALA A 53 1.23 -21.36 2.63
CA ALA A 53 1.55 -22.71 3.10
C ALA A 53 2.96 -23.16 2.67
N VAL A 54 3.38 -22.87 1.43
CA VAL A 54 4.71 -23.22 0.91
C VAL A 54 5.80 -22.51 1.71
N TYR A 55 5.68 -21.19 1.87
CA TYR A 55 6.73 -20.36 2.48
C TYR A 55 6.54 -20.11 3.98
N GLY A 56 5.47 -20.61 4.60
CA GLY A 56 5.18 -20.38 6.03
C GLY A 56 4.99 -18.92 6.41
N LEU A 57 4.66 -18.07 5.46
CA LEU A 57 4.46 -16.64 5.70
C LEU A 57 3.01 -16.41 6.12
N PRO A 58 2.73 -15.48 7.06
CA PRO A 58 1.36 -15.12 7.35
C PRO A 58 0.63 -14.64 6.08
N PRO A 59 -0.65 -15.01 5.89
CA PRO A 59 -1.45 -14.59 4.74
C PRO A 59 -1.39 -13.09 4.41
N SER A 60 -1.48 -12.24 5.45
CA SER A 60 -1.44 -10.79 5.28
C SER A 60 -0.08 -10.31 4.75
N LEU A 61 1.02 -11.00 5.10
CA LEU A 61 2.34 -10.67 4.58
C LEU A 61 2.49 -11.13 3.12
N VAL A 62 1.97 -12.30 2.75
CA VAL A 62 1.98 -12.78 1.36
C VAL A 62 1.29 -11.77 0.44
N LEU A 63 0.07 -11.36 0.80
CA LEU A 63 -0.68 -10.37 0.03
C LEU A 63 0.02 -9.01 -0.02
N LEU A 64 0.68 -8.60 1.07
CA LEU A 64 1.42 -7.35 1.12
C LEU A 64 2.68 -7.39 0.23
N LEU A 65 3.44 -8.48 0.27
CA LEU A 65 4.62 -8.70 -0.58
C LEU A 65 4.26 -8.75 -2.06
N ASP A 66 3.09 -9.30 -2.39
CA ASP A 66 2.57 -9.35 -3.76
C ASP A 66 2.22 -7.96 -4.32
N VAL A 67 1.72 -7.07 -3.45
CA VAL A 67 1.25 -5.73 -3.84
C VAL A 67 2.33 -4.66 -3.77
N MET A 68 3.26 -4.75 -2.80
CA MET A 68 4.30 -3.74 -2.56
C MET A 68 5.08 -3.33 -3.82
N PRO A 69 5.52 -4.25 -4.70
CA PRO A 69 6.27 -3.89 -5.91
C PRO A 69 5.49 -3.02 -6.90
N ALA A 70 4.15 -3.10 -6.93
CA ALA A 70 3.34 -2.27 -7.80
C ALA A 70 3.35 -0.78 -7.40
N TYR A 71 3.80 -0.47 -6.19
CA TYR A 71 3.95 0.89 -5.67
C TYR A 71 5.42 1.33 -5.53
N ALA A 72 6.36 0.44 -5.86
CA ALA A 72 7.79 0.70 -5.71
C ALA A 72 8.31 1.61 -6.85
N GLY A 73 8.09 2.92 -6.80
CA GLY A 73 8.30 3.84 -7.92
C GLY A 73 9.70 3.91 -8.58
N ASN A 74 10.72 3.21 -8.06
CA ASN A 74 12.08 3.17 -8.60
C ASN A 74 12.86 1.92 -8.12
N ALA A 75 14.11 1.77 -8.58
CA ALA A 75 14.98 0.65 -8.22
C ALA A 75 15.35 0.59 -6.72
N ASP A 76 15.48 1.75 -6.07
CA ASP A 76 15.76 1.81 -4.63
C ASP A 76 14.58 1.26 -3.81
N ALA A 77 13.36 1.52 -4.25
CA ALA A 77 12.15 0.96 -3.67
C ALA A 77 12.14 -0.57 -3.85
N ILE A 78 12.39 -1.09 -5.05
CA ILE A 78 12.50 -2.54 -5.27
C ILE A 78 13.57 -3.17 -4.36
N THR A 79 14.72 -2.51 -4.22
CA THR A 79 15.80 -2.96 -3.32
C THR A 79 15.32 -3.01 -1.86
N ALA A 80 14.63 -1.98 -1.38
CA ALA A 80 14.09 -1.97 -0.01
C ALA A 80 13.06 -3.08 0.24
N TRP A 81 12.22 -3.42 -0.74
CA TRP A 81 11.29 -4.56 -0.62
C TRP A 81 12.01 -5.92 -0.63
N ARG A 82 13.09 -6.06 -1.39
CA ARG A 82 13.95 -7.24 -1.30
C ARG A 82 14.60 -7.35 0.09
N ASP A 83 15.13 -6.24 0.60
CA ASP A 83 15.73 -6.18 1.94
C ASP A 83 14.74 -6.52 3.06
N LEU A 84 13.45 -6.23 2.85
CA LEU A 84 12.36 -6.64 3.74
C LEU A 84 12.24 -8.17 3.81
N VAL A 85 12.25 -8.87 2.66
CA VAL A 85 12.22 -10.35 2.64
C VAL A 85 13.47 -10.91 3.31
N VAL A 86 14.64 -10.30 3.08
CA VAL A 86 15.90 -10.67 3.74
C VAL A 86 15.85 -10.43 5.26
N ALA A 87 15.10 -9.44 5.73
CA ALA A 87 14.98 -9.13 7.16
C ALA A 87 14.19 -10.17 7.97
N VAL A 88 13.42 -11.05 7.33
CA VAL A 88 12.63 -12.09 8.01
C VAL A 88 13.55 -13.22 8.47
N GLU A 89 13.61 -13.47 9.78
CA GLU A 89 14.31 -14.63 10.31
C GLU A 89 13.51 -15.93 10.09
N PRO A 90 14.17 -17.02 9.65
CA PRO A 90 13.54 -18.33 9.62
C PRO A 90 13.06 -18.74 11.02
N GLY A 91 11.78 -19.05 11.12
CA GLY A 91 11.12 -19.48 12.36
C GLY A 91 10.44 -18.34 13.14
N ALA A 92 10.62 -17.07 12.77
CA ALA A 92 10.08 -15.95 13.53
C ALA A 92 8.55 -15.87 13.49
N ASP A 93 7.93 -15.50 14.61
CA ASP A 93 6.51 -15.10 14.63
C ASP A 93 6.38 -13.65 14.18
N LEU A 94 5.83 -13.45 12.98
CA LEU A 94 5.70 -12.13 12.37
C LEU A 94 4.40 -11.40 12.75
N ASN A 95 3.46 -12.05 13.45
CA ASN A 95 2.20 -11.42 13.81
C ASN A 95 2.36 -10.11 14.61
N PRO A 96 3.28 -10.01 15.59
CA PRO A 96 3.52 -8.75 16.30
C PRO A 96 4.02 -7.63 15.38
N SER A 97 4.95 -7.95 14.48
CA SER A 97 5.49 -7.00 13.51
C SER A 97 4.42 -6.51 12.53
N LEU A 98 3.52 -7.39 12.07
CA LEU A 98 2.41 -6.99 11.21
C LEU A 98 1.40 -6.08 11.93
N HIS A 99 1.15 -6.30 13.23
CA HIS A 99 0.33 -5.37 14.02
C HIS A 99 1.04 -4.03 14.22
N GLY A 100 2.35 -4.03 14.50
CA GLY A 100 3.12 -2.78 14.60
C GLY A 100 3.05 -1.95 13.31
N PHE A 101 3.14 -2.62 12.16
CA PHE A 101 2.99 -1.99 10.85
C PHE A 101 1.59 -1.43 10.61
N LEU A 102 0.55 -2.18 10.98
CA LEU A 102 -0.83 -1.70 10.96
C LEU A 102 -1.00 -0.43 11.79
N LEU A 103 -0.49 -0.43 13.03
CA LEU A 103 -0.59 0.70 13.94
C LEU A 103 0.13 1.94 13.41
N MET A 104 1.27 1.78 12.73
CA MET A 104 1.94 2.89 12.05
C MET A 104 1.05 3.51 10.98
N MET A 105 0.40 2.69 10.14
CA MET A 105 -0.46 3.17 9.06
C MET A 105 -1.78 3.79 9.56
N LEU A 106 -2.22 3.51 10.80
CA LEU A 106 -3.39 4.15 11.38
C LEU A 106 -3.19 5.66 11.59
N ALA A 107 -1.94 6.07 11.86
CA ALA A 107 -1.60 7.48 11.92
C ALA A 107 -1.54 8.07 10.50
N PRO A 108 -2.21 9.21 10.25
CA PRO A 108 -2.14 9.85 8.95
C PRO A 108 -0.69 10.25 8.63
N PRO A 109 -0.21 10.06 7.39
CA PRO A 109 1.13 10.45 6.98
C PRO A 109 1.30 11.96 6.79
N ARG A 110 0.26 12.74 7.11
CA ARG A 110 0.17 14.18 6.91
C ARG A 110 -0.28 14.88 8.19
N ASP A 111 0.31 16.02 8.46
CA ASP A 111 0.06 16.80 9.68
C ASP A 111 -1.24 17.62 9.62
N ASP A 112 -1.83 17.81 8.43
CA ASP A 112 -3.10 18.53 8.22
C ASP A 112 -4.33 17.65 8.49
N ILE A 113 -4.14 16.36 8.76
CA ILE A 113 -5.20 15.43 9.15
C ILE A 113 -5.03 15.14 10.64
N ASP A 114 -5.93 15.69 11.46
CA ASP A 114 -5.94 15.45 12.90
C ASP A 114 -6.31 13.98 13.20
N PRO A 115 -5.50 13.24 13.98
CA PRO A 115 -5.86 11.89 14.41
C PRO A 115 -7.18 11.89 15.19
N SER A 116 -8.23 11.35 14.57
CA SER A 116 -9.54 11.17 15.22
C SER A 116 -9.44 10.18 16.41
N ASP A 117 -10.37 10.29 17.37
CA ASP A 117 -10.61 9.28 18.42
C ASP A 117 -10.75 7.86 17.84
N ILE A 118 -11.22 7.74 16.60
CA ILE A 118 -11.27 6.50 15.82
C ILE A 118 -9.90 5.82 15.74
N THR A 119 -8.82 6.58 15.52
CA THR A 119 -7.44 6.06 15.46
C THR A 119 -7.07 5.39 16.78
N GLY A 120 -7.37 6.04 17.91
CA GLY A 120 -7.10 5.51 19.24
C GLY A 120 -7.94 4.28 19.56
N ARG A 121 -9.22 4.27 19.17
CA ARG A 121 -10.13 3.14 19.35
C ARG A 121 -9.73 1.93 18.50
N LEU A 122 -9.39 2.12 17.23
CA LEU A 122 -8.87 1.06 16.36
C LEU A 122 -7.55 0.51 16.89
N SER A 123 -6.63 1.40 17.31
CA SER A 123 -5.35 1.00 17.90
C SER A 123 -5.55 0.11 19.12
N LYS A 124 -6.47 0.48 20.03
CA LYS A 124 -6.81 -0.32 21.20
C LYS A 124 -7.36 -1.70 20.85
N LEU A 125 -8.23 -1.81 19.85
CA LEU A 125 -8.76 -3.13 19.44
C LEU A 125 -7.66 -4.05 18.89
N HIS A 126 -6.76 -3.51 18.05
CA HIS A 126 -5.64 -4.27 17.50
C HIS A 126 -4.59 -4.63 18.57
N GLN A 127 -4.33 -3.74 19.53
CA GLN A 127 -3.45 -4.03 20.66
C GLN A 127 -4.01 -5.15 21.55
N ARG A 128 -5.32 -5.18 21.79
CA ARG A 128 -5.98 -6.26 22.53
C ARG A 128 -5.81 -7.62 21.84
N LEU A 129 -6.01 -7.67 20.52
CA LEU A 129 -5.74 -8.89 19.73
C LEU A 129 -4.28 -9.33 19.83
N LEU A 130 -3.34 -8.38 19.79
CA LEU A 130 -1.90 -8.68 19.92
C LEU A 130 -1.56 -9.30 21.28
N THR A 131 -2.27 -8.91 22.34
CA THR A 131 -2.12 -9.51 23.68
C THR A 131 -2.88 -10.83 23.85
N GLY A 132 -3.50 -11.36 22.79
CA GLY A 132 -4.25 -12.62 22.81
C GLY A 132 -5.69 -12.50 23.32
N GLU A 133 -6.20 -11.28 23.50
CA GLU A 133 -7.57 -11.07 23.94
C GLU A 133 -8.57 -11.37 22.83
N VAL A 134 -9.69 -12.00 23.18
CA VAL A 134 -10.83 -12.18 22.26
C VAL A 134 -11.67 -10.90 22.27
N VAL A 135 -11.55 -10.11 21.21
CA VAL A 135 -12.38 -8.92 21.00
C VAL A 135 -13.74 -9.33 20.41
N ALA A 136 -14.84 -8.84 20.97
CA ALA A 136 -16.17 -9.25 20.53
C ALA A 136 -16.52 -8.69 19.14
N ARG A 137 -17.24 -9.48 18.33
CA ARG A 137 -17.71 -9.07 16.99
C ARG A 137 -18.53 -7.76 17.03
N ALA A 138 -19.26 -7.53 18.12
CA ALA A 138 -20.07 -6.32 18.30
C ALA A 138 -19.20 -5.04 18.39
N GLU A 139 -18.01 -5.12 19.00
CA GLU A 139 -17.10 -3.97 19.11
C GLU A 139 -16.57 -3.57 17.72
N TRP A 140 -16.17 -4.54 16.91
CA TRP A 140 -15.78 -4.33 15.52
C TRP A 140 -16.95 -3.81 14.67
N ALA A 141 -18.16 -4.33 14.87
CA ALA A 141 -19.34 -3.86 14.15
C ALA A 141 -19.69 -2.41 14.51
N SER A 142 -19.55 -2.02 15.78
CA SER A 142 -19.81 -0.65 16.22
C SER A 142 -18.93 0.36 15.50
N LEU A 143 -17.62 0.13 15.46
CA LEU A 143 -16.68 1.03 14.76
C LEU A 143 -16.92 1.07 13.25
N ARG A 144 -17.22 -0.07 12.63
CA ARG A 144 -17.54 -0.10 11.19
C ARG A 144 -18.80 0.70 10.86
N ASN A 145 -19.86 0.55 11.65
CA ASN A 145 -21.10 1.29 11.42
C ASN A 145 -20.91 2.80 11.59
N GLU A 146 -20.09 3.21 12.56
CA GLU A 146 -19.72 4.61 12.76
C GLU A 146 -18.91 5.15 11.57
N LEU A 147 -17.93 4.38 11.08
CA LEU A 147 -17.15 4.74 9.89
C LEU A 147 -18.00 4.86 8.62
N VAL A 148 -18.98 3.96 8.45
CA VAL A 148 -19.96 4.04 7.34
C VAL A 148 -20.80 5.31 7.46
N GLY A 149 -21.31 5.64 8.65
CA GLY A 149 -22.07 6.87 8.86
C GLY A 149 -21.25 8.13 8.54
N LEU A 150 -19.97 8.14 8.94
CA LEU A 150 -19.05 9.24 8.65
C LEU A 150 -18.66 9.33 7.17
N SER A 151 -18.60 8.21 6.45
CA SER A 151 -18.32 8.22 5.01
C SER A 151 -19.55 8.61 4.17
N GLU A 152 -20.76 8.37 4.69
CA GLU A 152 -22.04 8.86 4.14
C GLU A 152 -22.25 10.37 4.36
N GLU A 153 -21.64 10.97 5.40
CA GLU A 153 -21.52 12.42 5.60
C GLU A 153 -20.53 13.06 4.59
N LYS A 154 -20.92 13.01 3.31
CA LYS A 154 -20.48 13.83 2.16
C LYS A 154 -19.08 14.45 2.25
N PHE A 155 -18.05 13.63 2.05
CA PHE A 155 -16.80 14.13 1.46
C PHE A 155 -17.08 14.57 0.01
N PRO A 156 -16.81 15.84 -0.36
CA PRO A 156 -16.86 16.26 -1.76
C PRO A 156 -15.98 15.36 -2.64
N PRO A 157 -16.31 15.19 -3.94
CA PRO A 157 -15.39 14.54 -4.87
C PRO A 157 -14.00 15.20 -4.80
N GLY A 158 -12.96 14.39 -4.59
CA GLY A 158 -11.59 14.86 -4.43
C GLY A 158 -11.17 15.24 -3.01
N ASP A 159 -12.06 15.15 -2.01
CA ASP A 159 -11.67 15.39 -0.62
C ASP A 159 -10.72 14.29 -0.12
N ARG A 160 -9.50 14.71 0.18
CA ARG A 160 -8.36 13.86 0.52
C ARG A 160 -8.54 13.17 1.87
N ARG A 161 -9.38 13.71 2.77
CA ARG A 161 -9.72 13.08 4.05
C ARG A 161 -10.36 11.70 3.85
N LYS A 162 -11.10 11.51 2.74
CA LYS A 162 -11.72 10.22 2.40
C LYS A 162 -10.70 9.07 2.35
N LEU A 163 -9.47 9.33 1.94
CA LEU A 163 -8.45 8.29 1.89
C LEU A 163 -8.02 7.84 3.29
N GLN A 164 -8.00 8.74 4.29
CA GLN A 164 -7.74 8.36 5.68
C GLN A 164 -8.90 7.54 6.25
N TYR A 165 -10.13 7.89 5.89
CA TYR A 165 -11.30 7.06 6.20
C TYR A 165 -11.18 5.67 5.58
N SER A 166 -10.71 5.54 4.34
CA SER A 166 -10.46 4.22 3.73
C SER A 166 -9.41 3.39 4.48
N VAL A 167 -8.38 4.04 5.06
CA VAL A 167 -7.43 3.36 5.96
C VAL A 167 -8.15 2.85 7.21
N TRP A 168 -8.97 3.68 7.85
CA TRP A 168 -9.72 3.31 9.05
C TRP A 168 -10.76 2.22 8.80
N GLU A 169 -11.49 2.27 7.68
CA GLU A 169 -12.45 1.26 7.25
C GLU A 169 -11.77 -0.10 7.04
N ALA A 170 -10.61 -0.12 6.38
CA ALA A 170 -9.83 -1.34 6.21
C ALA A 170 -9.34 -1.89 7.57
N ALA A 171 -8.90 -1.01 8.47
CA ALA A 171 -8.43 -1.38 9.80
C ALA A 171 -9.55 -1.81 10.76
N ALA A 172 -10.82 -1.57 10.44
CA ALA A 172 -11.96 -1.92 11.29
C ALA A 172 -12.34 -3.41 11.24
N TRP A 173 -11.36 -4.26 10.88
CA TRP A 173 -11.46 -5.71 10.83
C TRP A 173 -10.26 -6.34 11.55
N PRO A 174 -10.45 -7.48 12.23
CA PRO A 174 -9.34 -8.20 12.83
C PRO A 174 -8.50 -8.87 11.73
N MET A 175 -7.18 -8.73 11.81
CA MET A 175 -6.24 -9.27 10.81
C MET A 175 -6.34 -10.80 10.64
N SER A 176 -6.70 -11.51 11.71
CA SER A 176 -6.86 -12.96 11.71
C SER A 176 -8.00 -13.47 10.82
N SER A 177 -9.04 -12.67 10.57
CA SER A 177 -10.15 -13.05 9.68
C SER A 177 -10.13 -12.34 8.33
N SER A 178 -9.19 -11.42 8.12
CA SER A 178 -9.19 -10.53 6.96
C SER A 178 -7.74 -10.22 6.58
N PRO A 179 -7.07 -11.12 5.84
CA PRO A 179 -5.64 -10.95 5.52
C PRO A 179 -5.36 -9.78 4.58
N SER A 180 -6.37 -9.33 3.82
CA SER A 180 -6.23 -8.21 2.88
C SER A 180 -6.22 -6.82 3.52
N ILE A 181 -6.43 -6.68 4.84
CA ILE A 181 -6.55 -5.36 5.48
C ILE A 181 -5.28 -4.53 5.31
N LEU A 182 -4.10 -5.16 5.44
CA LEU A 182 -2.82 -4.47 5.30
C LEU A 182 -2.62 -3.94 3.88
N VAL A 183 -3.06 -4.69 2.87
CA VAL A 183 -3.01 -4.27 1.47
C VAL A 183 -3.89 -3.03 1.25
N GLN A 184 -5.12 -3.05 1.75
CA GLN A 184 -6.05 -1.93 1.58
C GLN A 184 -5.58 -0.67 2.33
N MET A 185 -5.07 -0.85 3.55
CA MET A 185 -4.46 0.23 4.32
C MET A 185 -3.24 0.79 3.60
N PHE A 186 -2.30 -0.07 3.20
CA PHE A 186 -1.06 0.34 2.53
C PHE A 186 -1.34 1.11 1.24
N ARG A 187 -2.29 0.66 0.43
CA ARG A 187 -2.73 1.38 -0.78
C ARG A 187 -3.27 2.77 -0.45
N SER A 188 -4.20 2.87 0.49
CA SER A 188 -4.87 4.14 0.81
C SER A 188 -3.91 5.12 1.49
N TRP A 189 -3.07 4.61 2.40
CA TRP A 189 -1.99 5.35 3.06
C TRP A 189 -0.91 5.81 2.07
N GLY A 190 -0.57 4.98 1.08
CA GLY A 190 0.33 5.32 -0.01
C GLY A 190 -0.22 6.47 -0.86
N ILE A 191 -1.49 6.42 -1.26
CA ILE A 191 -2.14 7.52 -2.00
C ILE A 191 -2.18 8.79 -1.16
N LEU A 192 -2.46 8.71 0.15
CA LEU A 192 -2.39 9.89 1.03
C LEU A 192 -1.00 10.54 1.04
N SER A 193 0.04 9.70 0.98
CA SER A 193 1.44 10.12 0.95
C SER A 193 1.86 10.76 -0.38
N GLU A 194 1.17 10.43 -1.49
CA GLU A 194 1.38 11.04 -2.81
C GLU A 194 0.94 12.52 -2.85
N LEU A 195 0.03 12.94 -1.96
CA LEU A 195 -0.68 14.23 -2.06
C LEU A 195 0.12 15.42 -1.50
N VAL A 196 1.44 15.42 -1.61
CA VAL A 196 2.32 16.49 -1.11
C VAL A 196 1.83 17.85 -1.64
N PRO A 197 1.61 18.86 -0.78
CA PRO A 197 1.31 20.22 -1.24
C PRO A 197 2.43 20.73 -2.14
N ASP A 198 2.09 21.08 -3.37
CA ASP A 198 3.03 21.66 -4.32
C ASP A 198 2.75 23.17 -4.44
N PRO A 199 3.65 24.03 -3.93
CA PRO A 199 3.45 25.48 -3.98
C PRO A 199 3.48 26.05 -5.41
N GLU A 200 3.99 25.29 -6.39
CA GLU A 200 4.05 25.67 -7.81
C GLU A 200 2.87 25.13 -8.63
N TRP A 201 1.99 24.32 -8.02
CA TRP A 201 0.79 23.76 -8.65
C TRP A 201 -0.47 24.24 -7.92
N SER A 202 -1.17 25.20 -8.54
CA SER A 202 -2.36 25.80 -7.93
C SER A 202 -3.64 25.04 -8.26
N ASP A 203 -4.71 25.28 -7.48
CA ASP A 203 -6.05 24.78 -7.80
C ASP A 203 -6.54 25.25 -9.18
N ALA A 204 -6.07 26.42 -9.64
CA ALA A 204 -6.36 26.93 -10.98
C ALA A 204 -5.64 26.12 -12.06
N ASP A 205 -4.40 25.68 -11.80
CA ASP A 205 -3.65 24.79 -12.70
C ASP A 205 -4.32 23.40 -12.77
N GLU A 206 -4.76 22.87 -11.62
CA GLU A 206 -5.50 21.61 -11.55
C GLU A 206 -6.81 21.69 -12.35
N ALA A 207 -7.61 22.73 -12.13
CA ALA A 207 -8.86 22.95 -12.85
C ALA A 207 -8.64 23.13 -14.36
N ARG A 208 -7.59 23.85 -14.77
CA ARG A 208 -7.26 24.04 -16.18
C ARG A 208 -6.81 22.72 -16.81
N LYS A 209 -5.96 21.95 -16.12
CA LYS A 209 -5.50 20.62 -16.56
C LYS A 209 -6.70 19.69 -16.76
N ASP A 210 -7.61 19.61 -15.79
CA ASP A 210 -8.83 18.78 -15.90
C ASP A 210 -9.73 19.21 -17.04
N GLN A 211 -9.93 20.52 -17.23
CA GLN A 211 -10.71 21.07 -18.33
C GLN A 211 -10.10 20.67 -19.68
N VAL A 212 -8.79 20.84 -19.86
CA VAL A 212 -8.10 20.57 -21.13
C VAL A 212 -8.07 19.08 -21.43
N LEU A 213 -7.76 18.24 -20.44
CA LEU A 213 -7.79 16.78 -20.60
C LEU A 213 -9.21 16.28 -20.91
N SER A 214 -10.25 16.88 -20.29
CA SER A 214 -11.64 16.56 -20.61
C SER A 214 -12.01 16.94 -22.04
N GLN A 215 -11.55 18.09 -22.54
CA GLN A 215 -11.76 18.49 -23.93
C GLN A 215 -11.07 17.52 -24.90
N ILE A 216 -9.80 17.21 -24.67
CA ILE A 216 -9.07 16.21 -25.47
C ILE A 216 -9.79 14.87 -25.44
N TRP A 217 -10.27 14.42 -24.27
CA TRP A 217 -11.05 13.19 -24.14
C TRP A 217 -12.29 13.17 -25.03
N GLN A 218 -13.06 14.26 -25.06
CA GLN A 218 -14.26 14.38 -25.89
C GLN A 218 -13.93 14.44 -27.38
N GLU A 219 -12.91 15.20 -27.78
CA GLU A 219 -12.47 15.30 -29.18
C GLU A 219 -11.96 13.96 -29.73
N GLN A 220 -11.32 13.16 -28.88
CA GLN A 220 -10.83 11.84 -29.24
C GLN A 220 -11.91 10.73 -29.13
N ALA A 221 -13.17 11.08 -28.83
CA ALA A 221 -14.25 10.08 -28.78
C ALA A 221 -14.41 9.28 -30.10
N PRO A 222 -14.34 9.89 -31.31
CA PRO A 222 -14.43 9.13 -32.56
C PRO A 222 -13.29 8.11 -32.72
N ALA A 223 -12.05 8.53 -32.47
CA ALA A 223 -10.86 7.67 -32.51
C ALA A 223 -10.98 6.50 -31.52
N ARG A 224 -11.38 6.78 -30.27
CA ARG A 224 -11.62 5.74 -29.27
C ARG A 224 -12.73 4.76 -29.67
N THR A 225 -13.77 5.23 -30.36
CA THR A 225 -14.91 4.39 -30.78
C THR A 225 -14.49 3.36 -31.83
N VAL A 226 -13.48 3.66 -32.65
CA VAL A 226 -12.91 2.72 -33.62
C VAL A 226 -11.72 1.92 -33.07
N GLY A 227 -11.47 2.00 -31.76
CA GLY A 227 -10.44 1.23 -31.07
C GLY A 227 -9.03 1.83 -31.07
N GLU A 228 -8.87 3.08 -31.53
CA GLU A 228 -7.59 3.77 -31.42
C GLU A 228 -7.27 4.15 -29.97
N GLN A 229 -5.97 4.25 -29.66
CA GLN A 229 -5.47 4.73 -28.36
C GLN A 229 -4.76 6.07 -28.53
N PRO A 230 -5.46 7.19 -28.34
CA PRO A 230 -4.87 8.52 -28.44
C PRO A 230 -3.74 8.72 -27.43
N ASN A 231 -2.65 9.34 -27.86
CA ASN A 231 -1.55 9.72 -26.96
C ASN A 231 -1.91 11.02 -26.22
N TYR A 232 -2.69 10.89 -25.14
CA TYR A 232 -3.16 12.02 -24.33
C TYR A 232 -2.04 12.93 -23.80
N PRO A 233 -0.90 12.41 -23.28
CA PRO A 233 0.22 13.27 -22.86
C PRO A 233 0.77 14.15 -23.99
N ALA A 234 0.91 13.60 -25.20
CA ALA A 234 1.39 14.36 -26.36
C ALA A 234 0.37 15.42 -26.80
N LEU A 235 -0.92 15.06 -26.83
CA LEU A 235 -2.01 15.99 -27.18
C LEU A 235 -2.12 17.13 -26.16
N PHE A 236 -1.95 16.84 -24.87
CA PHE A 236 -1.94 17.84 -23.81
C PHE A 236 -0.74 18.78 -23.95
N SER A 237 0.46 18.23 -24.15
CA SER A 237 1.70 19.01 -24.32
C SER A 237 1.67 19.91 -25.56
N ALA A 238 1.03 19.45 -26.65
CA ALA A 238 0.87 20.25 -27.86
C ALA A 238 -0.12 21.41 -27.68
N ARG A 239 -1.13 21.24 -26.83
CA ARG A 239 -2.18 22.25 -26.60
C ARG A 239 -1.80 23.28 -25.54
N GLU A 240 -1.19 22.83 -24.46
CA GLU A 240 -0.84 23.64 -23.29
C GLU A 240 0.59 23.32 -22.84
N PRO A 241 1.63 23.73 -23.59
CA PRO A 241 3.01 23.32 -23.33
C PRO A 241 3.51 23.75 -21.95
N ASP A 242 3.20 24.97 -21.51
CA ASP A 242 3.65 25.49 -20.20
C ASP A 242 2.94 24.79 -19.04
N LEU A 243 1.63 24.52 -19.16
CA LEU A 243 0.88 23.78 -18.14
C LEU A 243 1.33 22.31 -18.11
N ALA A 244 1.60 21.71 -19.26
CA ALA A 244 2.11 20.34 -19.34
C ALA A 244 3.49 20.22 -18.69
N GLY A 245 4.40 21.18 -18.94
CA GLY A 245 5.71 21.22 -18.28
C GLY A 245 5.58 21.31 -16.76
N ARG A 246 4.72 22.20 -16.24
CA ARG A 246 4.44 22.30 -14.80
C ARG A 246 3.77 21.04 -14.25
N PHE A 247 2.85 20.42 -14.99
CA PHE A 247 2.19 19.19 -14.59
C PHE A 247 3.17 18.01 -14.48
N VAL A 248 4.12 17.90 -15.42
CA VAL A 248 5.18 16.89 -15.34
C VAL A 248 6.04 17.11 -14.09
N ALA A 249 6.48 18.34 -13.84
CA ALA A 249 7.25 18.67 -12.63
C ALA A 249 6.46 18.41 -11.33
N HIS A 250 5.16 18.68 -11.33
CA HIS A 250 4.25 18.36 -10.24
C HIS A 250 4.15 16.84 -10.01
N LEU A 251 3.94 16.06 -11.08
CA LEU A 251 3.90 14.61 -11.03
C LEU A 251 5.22 13.99 -10.55
N ASP A 252 6.36 14.48 -11.03
CA ASP A 252 7.67 13.99 -10.61
C ASP A 252 7.89 14.19 -9.11
N ARG A 253 7.48 15.36 -8.57
CA ARG A 253 7.52 15.64 -7.13
C ARG A 253 6.59 14.74 -6.33
N ALA A 254 5.36 14.54 -6.80
CA ALA A 254 4.41 13.62 -6.18
C ALA A 254 4.96 12.18 -6.16
N ASN A 255 5.51 11.70 -7.28
CA ASN A 255 6.11 10.37 -7.41
C ASN A 255 7.35 10.18 -6.52
N ALA A 256 8.20 11.21 -6.42
CA ALA A 256 9.38 11.19 -5.54
C ALA A 256 8.97 11.12 -4.06
N GLY A 257 8.01 11.95 -3.64
CA GLY A 257 7.46 11.92 -2.28
C GLY A 257 6.82 10.58 -1.94
N ALA A 258 6.02 10.03 -2.86
CA ALA A 258 5.41 8.71 -2.73
C ALA A 258 6.45 7.60 -2.58
N SER A 259 7.48 7.60 -3.43
CA SER A 259 8.56 6.61 -3.38
C SER A 259 9.34 6.68 -2.07
N ALA A 260 9.62 7.88 -1.57
CA ALA A 260 10.31 8.06 -0.28
C ALA A 260 9.47 7.51 0.89
N ARG A 261 8.17 7.82 0.93
CA ARG A 261 7.25 7.34 1.97
C ARG A 261 7.02 5.83 1.90
N TRP A 262 6.94 5.28 0.69
CA TRP A 262 6.90 3.84 0.49
C TRP A 262 8.18 3.19 1.04
N ILE A 263 9.36 3.73 0.73
CA ILE A 263 10.65 3.21 1.21
C ILE A 263 10.71 3.26 2.74
N GLU A 264 10.25 4.36 3.33
CA GLU A 264 10.14 4.52 4.78
C GLU A 264 9.27 3.42 5.40
N ALA A 265 8.06 3.20 4.85
CA ALA A 265 7.14 2.17 5.34
C ALA A 265 7.73 0.75 5.24
N VAL A 266 8.32 0.41 4.09
CA VAL A 266 8.96 -0.90 3.88
C VAL A 266 10.14 -1.11 4.82
N ARG A 267 10.99 -0.08 5.00
CA ARG A 267 12.11 -0.12 5.95
C ARG A 267 11.64 -0.23 7.40
N TYR A 268 10.55 0.45 7.76
CA TYR A 268 9.95 0.33 9.09
C TYR A 268 9.47 -1.09 9.35
N LEU A 269 8.80 -1.74 8.39
CA LEU A 269 8.41 -3.15 8.53
C LEU A 269 9.63 -4.08 8.63
N ALA A 270 10.67 -3.84 7.83
CA ALA A 270 11.91 -4.60 7.91
C ALA A 270 12.62 -4.40 9.27
N MET A 271 12.57 -3.18 9.82
CA MET A 271 13.05 -2.88 11.17
C MET A 271 12.26 -3.64 12.23
N LEU A 272 10.93 -3.73 12.12
CA LEU A 272 10.11 -4.51 13.05
C LEU A 272 10.49 -6.00 13.04
N PHE A 273 10.70 -6.58 11.86
CA PHE A 273 11.20 -7.96 11.73
C PHE A 273 12.55 -8.16 12.42
N ARG A 274 13.47 -7.19 12.29
CA ARG A 274 14.79 -7.24 12.95
C ARG A 274 14.74 -6.93 14.44
N GLY A 275 13.81 -6.09 14.89
CA GLY A 275 13.67 -5.67 16.28
C GLY A 275 13.22 -6.81 17.20
N GLN A 276 12.49 -7.80 16.66
CA GLN A 276 12.15 -9.03 17.39
C GLN A 276 13.40 -9.85 17.77
N ILE A 277 14.48 -9.76 16.98
CA ILE A 277 15.76 -10.43 17.23
C ILE A 277 16.45 -9.87 18.49
N ALA A 278 16.35 -8.55 18.69
CA ALA A 278 16.97 -7.87 19.83
C ALA A 278 16.22 -8.08 21.16
N ALA A 279 14.91 -8.34 21.10
CA ALA A 279 14.06 -8.53 22.29
C ALA A 279 14.04 -9.98 22.81
N ASN A 280 14.48 -10.95 22.01
CA ASN A 280 14.66 -12.35 22.39
C ASN A 280 16.06 -12.84 21.94
N PRO A 281 17.15 -12.44 22.64
CA PRO A 281 18.42 -13.10 22.44
C PRO A 281 18.26 -14.56 22.89
N ALA A 282 18.57 -15.48 21.97
CA ALA A 282 18.52 -16.93 22.19
C ALA A 282 19.25 -17.37 23.47
#